data_AF-A0A8T0VPP8-F1
#
_entry.id   AF-A0A8T0VPP8-F1
#
_cell.length_a   1.000
_cell.length_b   1.000
_cell.length_c   1.000
_cell.angle_alpha   90.00
_cell.angle_beta   90.00
_cell.angle_gamma   90.00
#
_symmetry.space_group_name_H-M   'P 1'
#
loop_
_entity.id
_entity.type
_entity.pdbx_description
1 polymer ?
#
loop_
_entity_poly.entity_id
_entity_poly.type
_entity_poly.pdbx_seq_one_letter_code
_entity_poly.pdbx_strand_id
1 'polypeptide(L)'
;MDISSPTPIVIDFSPFICQFGKSCTGCLDYHERKRKAEEAAEVAAPTKKSRSGTGSTSSEDPFSESVEDDDAGEEEDAQEEDNESDDNSTDSSSLTPINLRFNRLLGFVLGLTVHKLCLKLVDWFCTYPRRHGVDEWGGIDRVTQYRCRHGKHPRRMLCWDVANTGRRYLGCPMEGRSSMCRFVKWIDDEWPPKFQEVACTLWDVVAMYKKKADEAEADFLGAIALRNEMFEEKEALLSEKEDWIKEQAVLIRDKEEYQRESIQRARFARASCTTLQQRIAGEVQNKKMLFGVILCMIGLMVSLMFGVMFKQK
;
A
#
# COMPACT_ATOMS: atom_id res chain seq x y z
N MET A 1 17.52 4.94 -62.51
CA MET A 1 18.30 5.53 -61.40
C MET A 1 17.65 5.03 -60.13
N ASP A 2 18.22 3.97 -59.57
CA ASP A 2 17.68 3.26 -58.41
C ASP A 2 17.83 4.13 -57.16
N ILE A 3 16.70 4.40 -56.50
CA ILE A 3 16.66 5.14 -55.23
C ILE A 3 16.82 4.10 -54.12
N SER A 4 18.07 3.90 -53.72
CA SER A 4 18.45 3.15 -52.52
C SER A 4 17.84 3.81 -51.29
N SER A 5 17.03 3.05 -50.54
CA SER A 5 16.52 3.43 -49.21
C SER A 5 17.69 3.64 -48.24
N PRO A 6 17.69 4.70 -47.41
CA PRO A 6 18.73 4.87 -46.40
C PRO A 6 18.62 3.78 -45.34
N THR A 7 19.74 3.15 -45.00
CA THR A 7 19.84 2.19 -43.91
C THR A 7 19.68 2.88 -42.56
N PRO A 8 19.01 2.25 -41.58
CA PRO A 8 18.87 2.81 -40.24
C PRO A 8 20.23 2.87 -39.55
N ILE A 9 20.61 4.06 -39.09
CA ILE A 9 21.79 4.28 -38.26
C ILE A 9 21.50 3.67 -36.88
N VAL A 10 22.15 2.55 -36.58
CA VAL A 10 22.17 1.98 -35.23
C VAL A 10 23.06 2.88 -34.39
N ILE A 11 22.44 3.71 -33.54
CA ILE A 11 23.16 4.48 -32.54
C ILE A 11 23.47 3.53 -31.38
N ASP A 12 24.71 3.07 -31.32
CA ASP A 12 25.25 2.31 -30.18
C ASP A 12 25.42 3.26 -28.98
N PHE A 13 24.50 3.18 -28.02
CA PHE A 13 24.59 3.91 -26.76
C PHE A 13 25.56 3.21 -25.80
N SER A 14 26.82 3.12 -26.20
CA SER A 14 27.90 2.75 -25.29
C SER A 14 28.13 3.91 -24.31
N PRO A 15 27.91 3.75 -23.00
CA PRO A 15 27.98 4.86 -22.06
C PRO A 15 29.44 5.29 -21.85
N PHE A 16 29.75 6.48 -22.37
CA PHE A 16 30.84 7.39 -21.98
C PHE A 16 32.12 6.73 -21.42
N ILE A 17 33.05 6.41 -22.32
CA ILE A 17 34.46 6.26 -21.93
C ILE A 17 34.99 7.66 -21.62
N CYS A 18 35.30 7.90 -20.34
CA CYS A 18 35.93 9.14 -19.88
C CYS A 18 37.23 9.37 -20.69
N GLN A 19 37.41 10.59 -21.22
CA GLN A 19 38.56 10.99 -22.03
C GLN A 19 39.87 10.54 -21.36
N PHE A 20 40.78 9.95 -22.14
CA PHE A 20 42.12 9.42 -21.77
C PHE A 20 42.25 7.94 -21.37
N GLY A 21 41.23 7.09 -21.59
CA GLY A 21 41.41 5.63 -21.44
C GLY A 21 41.63 5.17 -19.99
N LYS A 22 41.34 6.04 -19.02
CA LYS A 22 41.26 5.71 -17.60
C LYS A 22 39.88 6.13 -17.09
N SER A 23 39.17 5.21 -16.45
CA SER A 23 37.88 5.49 -15.83
C SER A 23 38.08 6.47 -14.67
N CYS A 24 37.28 7.54 -14.63
CA CYS A 24 37.23 8.42 -13.46
C CYS A 24 36.57 7.68 -12.28
N THR A 25 36.79 8.17 -11.06
CA THR A 25 36.25 7.56 -9.82
C THR A 25 34.73 7.36 -9.89
N GLY A 26 33.98 8.31 -10.46
CA GLY A 26 32.54 8.18 -10.64
C GLY A 26 32.12 7.08 -11.62
N CYS A 27 32.90 6.82 -12.67
CA CYS A 27 32.68 5.70 -13.60
C CYS A 27 32.98 4.36 -12.92
N LEU A 28 34.07 4.28 -12.15
CA LEU A 28 34.41 3.10 -11.37
C LEU A 28 33.29 2.76 -10.38
N ASP A 29 32.80 3.75 -9.63
CA ASP A 29 31.71 3.57 -8.66
C ASP A 29 30.39 3.15 -9.32
N TYR A 30 30.15 3.57 -10.56
CA TYR A 30 28.99 3.14 -11.34
C TYR A 30 29.12 1.68 -11.79
N HIS A 31 30.26 1.29 -12.36
CA HIS A 31 30.50 -0.08 -12.81
C HIS A 31 30.53 -1.07 -11.64
N GLU A 32 31.07 -0.68 -10.49
CA GLU A 32 31.05 -1.45 -9.25
C GLU A 32 29.60 -1.71 -8.79
N ARG A 33 28.76 -0.67 -8.79
CA ARG A 33 27.33 -0.80 -8.43
C ARG A 33 26.55 -1.65 -9.42
N LYS A 34 26.83 -1.50 -10.72
CA LYS A 34 26.20 -2.30 -11.78
C LYS A 34 26.55 -3.77 -11.64
N ARG A 35 27.83 -4.10 -11.45
CA ARG A 35 28.30 -5.48 -11.22
C ARG A 35 27.64 -6.11 -10.01
N LYS A 36 27.56 -5.38 -8.89
CA LYS A 36 26.87 -5.86 -7.67
C LYS A 36 25.37 -6.08 -7.89
N ALA A 37 24.72 -5.26 -8.70
CA ALA A 37 23.30 -5.41 -9.03
C ALA A 37 23.05 -6.62 -9.95
N GLU A 38 23.95 -6.87 -10.91
CA GLU A 38 23.89 -8.04 -11.80
C GLU A 38 24.16 -9.33 -11.03
N GLU A 39 25.19 -9.37 -10.17
CA GLU A 39 25.47 -10.50 -9.27
C GLU A 39 24.27 -10.78 -8.33
N ALA A 40 23.63 -9.73 -7.77
CA ALA A 40 22.46 -9.89 -6.92
C ALA A 40 21.22 -10.40 -7.70
N ALA A 41 21.06 -10.01 -8.96
CA ALA A 41 19.97 -10.48 -9.81
C ALA A 41 20.17 -11.95 -10.24
N GLU A 42 21.42 -12.38 -10.43
CA GLU A 42 21.74 -13.76 -10.80
C GLU A 42 21.57 -14.73 -9.61
N VAL A 43 21.90 -14.29 -8.39
CA VAL A 43 21.64 -15.06 -7.15
C VAL A 43 20.14 -15.15 -6.84
N ALA A 44 19.34 -14.17 -7.28
CA ALA A 44 17.90 -14.15 -7.07
C ALA A 44 17.10 -14.95 -8.11
N ALA A 45 17.73 -15.50 -9.15
CA ALA A 45 17.04 -16.25 -10.19
C ALA A 45 16.75 -17.70 -9.75
N PRO A 46 15.47 -18.14 -9.67
CA PRO A 46 15.13 -19.52 -9.33
C PRO A 46 15.52 -20.47 -10.47
N THR A 47 16.34 -21.47 -10.15
CA THR A 47 16.72 -22.56 -11.04
C THR A 47 15.49 -23.38 -11.46
N LYS A 48 14.97 -23.12 -12.67
CA LYS A 48 13.93 -23.96 -13.27
C LYS A 48 14.52 -25.31 -13.65
N LYS A 49 14.29 -26.31 -12.80
CA LYS A 49 14.55 -27.72 -13.11
C LYS A 49 13.44 -28.25 -14.02
N SER A 50 13.74 -28.36 -15.30
CA SER A 50 12.95 -29.06 -16.30
C SER A 50 12.79 -30.54 -15.90
N ARG A 51 11.55 -31.02 -15.75
CA ARG A 51 11.24 -32.45 -15.76
C ARG A 51 9.92 -32.67 -16.51
N SER A 52 10.04 -32.81 -17.83
CA SER A 52 9.02 -33.42 -18.68
C SER A 52 9.21 -34.95 -18.66
N GLY A 53 8.15 -35.69 -18.38
CA GLY A 53 8.18 -37.15 -18.44
C GLY A 53 6.81 -37.79 -18.18
N THR A 54 6.04 -37.91 -19.27
CA THR A 54 5.38 -39.14 -19.76
C THR A 54 4.26 -39.84 -18.96
N GLY A 55 3.14 -40.09 -19.68
CA GLY A 55 2.25 -41.26 -19.53
C GLY A 55 0.95 -40.99 -18.75
N SER A 56 -0.20 -40.77 -19.40
CA SER A 56 -1.09 -41.75 -20.07
C SER A 56 -1.91 -42.63 -19.12
N THR A 57 -3.24 -42.47 -19.19
CA THR A 57 -4.35 -43.47 -19.06
C THR A 57 -4.44 -44.22 -17.71
N SER A 58 -5.58 -44.43 -17.06
CA SER A 58 -6.88 -44.95 -17.51
C SER A 58 -7.84 -45.04 -16.32
N SER A 59 -9.12 -45.24 -16.65
CA SER A 59 -10.12 -46.12 -16.00
C SER A 59 -10.72 -45.79 -14.62
N GLU A 60 -12.04 -45.52 -14.68
CA GLU A 60 -13.13 -46.25 -14.01
C GLU A 60 -13.57 -45.82 -12.58
N ASP A 61 -14.78 -45.24 -12.54
CA ASP A 61 -15.87 -45.48 -11.57
C ASP A 61 -16.05 -47.01 -11.30
N PRO A 62 -16.86 -47.55 -10.34
CA PRO A 62 -18.07 -46.95 -9.71
C PRO A 62 -18.31 -47.37 -8.24
N PHE A 63 -19.35 -46.84 -7.59
CA PHE A 63 -20.50 -47.61 -7.05
C PHE A 63 -21.35 -46.77 -6.07
N SER A 64 -22.63 -46.66 -6.45
CA SER A 64 -23.84 -46.99 -5.69
C SER A 64 -24.43 -46.11 -4.59
N GLU A 65 -25.66 -45.68 -4.93
CA GLU A 65 -26.94 -46.01 -4.26
C GLU A 65 -27.16 -45.37 -2.88
N SER A 66 -28.06 -44.38 -2.83
CA SER A 66 -29.50 -44.51 -2.52
C SER A 66 -29.73 -44.30 -1.03
N VAL A 67 -30.61 -43.39 -0.63
CA VAL A 67 -32.02 -43.70 -0.31
C VAL A 67 -32.77 -42.37 -0.31
N GLU A 68 -33.94 -42.39 -0.95
CA GLU A 68 -35.02 -41.43 -0.80
C GLU A 68 -35.60 -41.53 0.63
N ASP A 69 -36.21 -40.48 1.13
CA ASP A 69 -37.54 -40.59 1.76
C ASP A 69 -38.04 -39.18 2.10
N ASP A 70 -39.23 -38.94 1.56
CA ASP A 70 -40.11 -37.80 1.71
C ASP A 70 -40.58 -37.60 3.17
N ASP A 71 -40.99 -36.39 3.53
CA ASP A 71 -42.43 -36.05 3.62
C ASP A 71 -42.67 -34.74 4.40
N ALA A 72 -43.80 -34.15 4.02
CA ALA A 72 -44.36 -32.82 4.13
C ALA A 72 -44.48 -32.13 5.50
N GLY A 73 -44.68 -30.82 5.41
CA GLY A 73 -45.12 -29.95 6.49
C GLY A 73 -45.23 -28.51 6.02
N GLU A 74 -46.41 -28.18 5.49
CA GLU A 74 -46.81 -26.98 4.75
C GLU A 74 -46.88 -25.66 5.57
N GLU A 75 -47.02 -24.58 4.80
CA GLU A 75 -47.79 -23.33 5.01
C GLU A 75 -47.07 -22.00 5.36
N GLU A 76 -46.91 -21.23 4.27
CA GLU A 76 -47.55 -19.94 4.00
C GLU A 76 -46.80 -18.60 4.27
N ASP A 77 -46.58 -17.94 3.13
CA ASP A 77 -46.86 -16.54 2.81
C ASP A 77 -45.90 -15.42 3.25
N ALA A 78 -45.11 -14.96 2.28
CA ALA A 78 -45.42 -13.71 1.58
C ALA A 78 -44.65 -13.63 0.25
N GLN A 79 -45.41 -13.63 -0.85
CA GLN A 79 -44.97 -13.18 -2.17
C GLN A 79 -44.74 -11.67 -2.19
N GLU A 80 -43.68 -11.23 -2.85
CA GLU A 80 -43.78 -10.32 -4.01
C GLU A 80 -42.49 -10.46 -4.82
N GLU A 81 -42.61 -11.17 -5.94
CA GLU A 81 -41.68 -11.14 -7.06
C GLU A 81 -41.95 -9.89 -7.89
N ASP A 82 -40.90 -9.26 -8.42
CA ASP A 82 -40.74 -9.14 -9.88
C ASP A 82 -39.38 -8.51 -10.23
N ASN A 83 -38.47 -9.41 -10.59
CA ASN A 83 -37.75 -9.48 -11.85
C ASN A 83 -36.87 -8.32 -12.36
N GLU A 84 -35.57 -8.63 -12.36
CA GLU A 84 -34.78 -8.88 -13.58
C GLU A 84 -34.17 -7.69 -14.33
N SER A 85 -32.83 -7.59 -14.22
CA SER A 85 -31.98 -7.54 -15.41
C SER A 85 -30.57 -8.01 -15.05
N ASP A 86 -30.25 -9.21 -15.51
CA ASP A 86 -28.89 -9.73 -15.65
C ASP A 86 -28.12 -8.89 -16.69
N ASP A 87 -26.92 -8.44 -16.33
CA ASP A 87 -25.89 -8.11 -17.31
C ASP A 87 -24.61 -8.85 -16.96
N ASN A 88 -24.43 -9.96 -17.67
CA ASN A 88 -23.22 -10.74 -17.77
C ASN A 88 -22.17 -9.96 -18.57
N SER A 89 -21.02 -9.64 -17.98
CA SER A 89 -19.81 -9.34 -18.76
C SER A 89 -18.54 -9.76 -18.02
N THR A 90 -18.09 -10.93 -18.45
CA THR A 90 -16.69 -11.23 -18.78
C THR A 90 -15.73 -11.35 -17.60
N ASP A 91 -15.69 -12.57 -17.10
CA ASP A 91 -14.58 -13.21 -16.42
C ASP A 91 -13.25 -12.94 -17.17
N SER A 92 -12.31 -12.27 -16.51
CA SER A 92 -10.93 -12.12 -16.98
C SER A 92 -9.99 -11.97 -15.80
N SER A 93 -9.44 -13.14 -15.43
CA SER A 93 -8.07 -13.32 -14.98
C SER A 93 -7.71 -12.75 -13.60
N SER A 94 -7.75 -13.66 -12.64
CA SER A 94 -6.98 -13.64 -11.40
C SER A 94 -5.49 -13.33 -11.65
N LEU A 95 -5.11 -12.06 -11.48
CA LEU A 95 -3.73 -11.66 -11.25
C LEU A 95 -3.63 -11.01 -9.87
N THR A 96 -2.76 -11.59 -9.05
CA THR A 96 -2.58 -11.27 -7.64
C THR A 96 -2.26 -9.78 -7.40
N PRO A 97 -2.69 -9.19 -6.26
CA PRO A 97 -2.58 -7.74 -6.00
C PRO A 97 -1.15 -7.19 -5.89
N ILE A 98 -0.15 -8.08 -5.88
CA ILE A 98 1.26 -7.76 -5.61
C ILE A 98 1.96 -7.27 -6.88
N ASN A 99 1.61 -7.80 -8.05
CA ASN A 99 2.28 -7.46 -9.32
C ASN A 99 1.87 -6.08 -9.88
N LEU A 100 0.63 -5.62 -9.63
CA LEU A 100 0.19 -4.29 -10.05
C LEU A 100 0.86 -3.15 -9.28
N ARG A 101 1.18 -3.38 -8.00
CA ARG A 101 1.89 -2.39 -7.16
C ARG A 101 3.35 -2.24 -7.56
N PHE A 102 4.01 -3.34 -7.93
CA PHE A 102 5.42 -3.32 -8.32
C PHE A 102 5.64 -2.65 -9.68
N ASN A 103 4.81 -2.94 -10.69
CA ASN A 103 4.92 -2.30 -12.01
C ASN A 103 4.55 -0.81 -12.00
N ARG A 104 3.59 -0.38 -11.16
CA ARG A 104 3.29 1.05 -10.97
C ARG A 104 4.42 1.77 -10.23
N LEU A 105 4.99 1.20 -9.17
CA LEU A 105 6.15 1.81 -8.50
C LEU A 105 7.39 1.86 -9.40
N LEU A 106 7.66 0.82 -10.20
CA LEU A 106 8.82 0.79 -11.09
C LEU A 106 8.69 1.84 -12.21
N GLY A 107 7.52 1.94 -12.86
CA GLY A 107 7.24 2.97 -13.85
C GLY A 107 7.28 4.39 -13.26
N PHE A 108 6.86 4.54 -12.00
CA PHE A 108 6.86 5.79 -11.27
C PHE A 108 8.27 6.24 -10.86
N VAL A 109 9.10 5.30 -10.38
CA VAL A 109 10.52 5.55 -10.06
C VAL A 109 11.31 5.83 -11.34
N LEU A 110 11.12 5.05 -12.42
CA LEU A 110 11.79 5.28 -13.70
C LEU A 110 11.40 6.63 -14.33
N GLY A 111 10.10 7.00 -14.29
CA GLY A 111 9.61 8.30 -14.74
C GLY A 111 10.20 9.47 -13.96
N LEU A 112 10.25 9.36 -12.62
CA LEU A 112 10.92 10.34 -11.75
C LEU A 112 12.42 10.47 -12.02
N THR A 113 13.08 9.36 -12.36
CA THR A 113 14.52 9.35 -12.63
C THR A 113 14.83 10.06 -13.94
N VAL A 114 14.05 9.82 -15.00
CA VAL A 114 14.17 10.47 -16.31
C VAL A 114 13.79 11.97 -16.22
N HIS A 115 12.75 12.31 -15.45
CA HIS A 115 12.32 13.70 -15.27
C HIS A 115 13.32 14.50 -14.42
N LYS A 116 13.82 13.95 -13.31
CA LYS A 116 14.91 14.57 -12.53
C LYS A 116 16.22 14.63 -13.31
N LEU A 117 16.49 13.67 -14.20
CA LEU A 117 17.62 13.78 -15.13
C LEU A 117 17.40 14.92 -16.12
N CYS A 118 16.20 15.08 -16.69
CA CYS A 118 15.89 16.17 -17.63
C CYS A 118 15.98 17.54 -16.95
N LEU A 119 15.42 17.69 -15.74
CA LEU A 119 15.53 18.94 -14.97
C LEU A 119 16.96 19.23 -14.55
N LYS A 120 17.72 18.21 -14.11
CA LYS A 120 19.16 18.36 -13.85
C LYS A 120 19.95 18.64 -15.11
N LEU A 121 19.56 18.10 -16.27
CA LEU A 121 20.19 18.39 -17.56
C LEU A 121 19.88 19.82 -18.02
N VAL A 122 18.67 20.32 -17.79
CA VAL A 122 18.28 21.71 -18.09
C VAL A 122 18.94 22.68 -17.13
N ASP A 123 18.99 22.36 -15.83
CA ASP A 123 19.68 23.18 -14.83
C ASP A 123 21.20 23.15 -15.05
N TRP A 124 21.77 21.97 -15.37
CA TRP A 124 23.15 21.83 -15.81
C TRP A 124 23.41 22.62 -17.10
N PHE A 125 22.56 22.54 -18.13
CA PHE A 125 22.71 23.39 -19.32
C PHE A 125 22.62 24.90 -19.00
N CYS A 126 21.83 25.30 -18.01
CA CYS A 126 21.67 26.71 -17.61
C CYS A 126 22.78 27.22 -16.64
N THR A 127 23.38 26.34 -15.83
CA THR A 127 24.33 26.70 -14.75
C THR A 127 25.76 26.21 -14.99
N TYR A 128 25.96 25.08 -15.66
CA TYR A 128 27.27 24.53 -16.03
C TYR A 128 28.12 25.52 -16.86
N PRO A 129 27.60 26.17 -17.91
CA PRO A 129 28.38 27.15 -18.67
C PRO A 129 28.61 28.48 -17.93
N ARG A 130 27.97 28.73 -16.78
CA ARG A 130 28.32 29.88 -15.91
C ARG A 130 29.59 29.62 -15.10
N ARG A 131 30.00 28.37 -14.90
CA ARG A 131 31.10 27.99 -13.99
C ARG A 131 32.23 27.22 -14.67
N HIS A 132 31.95 26.45 -15.71
CA HIS A 132 32.95 25.80 -16.56
C HIS A 132 32.91 26.44 -17.96
N GLY A 133 34.03 27.01 -18.37
CA GLY A 133 34.21 27.39 -19.76
C GLY A 133 34.01 26.15 -20.62
N VAL A 134 33.25 26.30 -21.71
CA VAL A 134 33.39 25.40 -22.86
C VAL A 134 34.89 25.38 -23.17
N ASP A 135 35.50 24.23 -23.46
CA ASP A 135 36.94 23.98 -23.27
C ASP A 135 37.92 24.99 -23.95
N GLU A 136 37.44 25.92 -24.78
CA GLU A 136 38.17 27.11 -25.29
C GLU A 136 37.73 28.50 -24.78
N TRP A 137 36.48 28.69 -24.32
CA TRP A 137 35.90 30.00 -23.97
C TRP A 137 35.47 30.09 -22.51
N GLY A 138 36.31 30.75 -21.69
CA GLY A 138 36.06 30.99 -20.27
C GLY A 138 37.29 31.59 -19.57
N GLY A 139 37.16 31.88 -18.28
CA GLY A 139 38.25 32.42 -17.46
C GLY A 139 38.59 33.90 -17.72
N ILE A 140 39.69 34.37 -17.15
CA ILE A 140 40.12 35.77 -17.24
C ILE A 140 40.84 36.02 -18.57
N ASP A 141 40.41 37.03 -19.30
CA ASP A 141 41.03 37.48 -20.54
C ASP A 141 42.25 38.36 -20.24
N ARG A 142 43.44 37.74 -20.30
CA ARG A 142 44.73 38.43 -20.13
C ARG A 142 45.27 39.05 -21.42
N VAL A 143 44.74 38.62 -22.57
CA VAL A 143 45.24 39.02 -23.89
C VAL A 143 44.70 40.40 -24.27
N THR A 144 43.45 40.67 -23.90
CA THR A 144 42.83 41.97 -24.20
C THR A 144 43.37 43.08 -23.32
N GLN A 145 43.48 44.27 -23.92
CA GLN A 145 43.83 45.50 -23.21
C GLN A 145 42.69 46.06 -22.35
N TYR A 146 41.48 45.50 -22.47
CA TYR A 146 40.33 45.98 -21.72
C TYR A 146 40.50 45.79 -20.21
N ARG A 147 39.93 46.72 -19.44
CA ARG A 147 39.83 46.65 -17.99
C ARG A 147 38.41 47.03 -17.60
N CYS A 148 37.86 46.33 -16.60
CA CYS A 148 36.61 46.75 -15.98
C CYS A 148 36.83 48.00 -15.10
N ARG A 149 35.75 48.58 -14.54
CA ARG A 149 35.85 49.76 -13.64
C ARG A 149 36.70 49.53 -12.39
N HIS A 150 36.93 48.28 -12.00
CA HIS A 150 37.80 47.90 -10.89
C HIS A 150 39.27 47.77 -11.28
N GLY A 151 39.64 48.11 -12.53
CA GLY A 151 41.00 47.95 -13.04
C GLY A 151 41.44 46.49 -13.25
N LYS A 152 40.52 45.52 -13.14
CA LYS A 152 40.79 44.10 -13.35
C LYS A 152 40.54 43.70 -14.81
N HIS A 153 41.30 42.72 -15.28
CA HIS A 153 41.05 42.06 -16.56
C HIS A 153 39.65 41.44 -16.59
N PRO A 154 38.92 41.57 -17.70
CA PRO A 154 37.57 41.04 -17.80
C PRO A 154 37.58 39.51 -17.89
N ARG A 155 36.43 38.90 -17.57
CA ARG A 155 36.19 37.46 -17.70
C ARG A 155 35.47 37.19 -19.03
N ARG A 156 35.87 36.13 -19.73
CA ARG A 156 35.16 35.60 -20.91
C ARG A 156 33.90 34.89 -20.44
N MET A 157 32.75 35.33 -20.94
CA MET A 157 31.43 34.85 -20.55
C MET A 157 30.60 34.52 -21.78
N LEU A 158 29.62 33.64 -21.59
CA LEU A 158 28.57 33.32 -22.55
C LEU A 158 27.26 33.91 -22.05
N CYS A 159 26.52 34.51 -22.96
CA CYS A 159 25.20 35.01 -22.68
C CYS A 159 24.18 33.88 -22.80
N TRP A 160 23.28 33.81 -21.82
CA TRP A 160 22.15 32.89 -21.79
C TRP A 160 20.82 33.64 -21.72
N ASP A 161 20.85 34.90 -22.17
CA ASP A 161 19.64 35.71 -22.27
C ASP A 161 18.95 35.40 -23.61
N VAL A 162 17.63 35.51 -23.59
CA VAL A 162 16.71 35.09 -24.64
C VAL A 162 17.21 35.41 -26.06
N ALA A 163 17.41 36.69 -26.39
CA ALA A 163 17.82 37.12 -27.73
C ALA A 163 19.32 36.92 -28.05
N ASN A 164 20.17 36.81 -27.02
CA ASN A 164 21.63 36.82 -27.15
C ASN A 164 22.25 35.47 -26.76
N THR A 165 21.45 34.41 -26.74
CA THR A 165 21.88 33.09 -26.27
C THR A 165 23.08 32.60 -27.09
N GLY A 166 24.08 32.10 -26.37
CA GLY A 166 25.33 31.61 -26.94
C GLY A 166 26.34 32.70 -27.33
N ARG A 167 25.98 33.99 -27.31
CA ARG A 167 26.92 35.07 -27.68
C ARG A 167 28.00 35.25 -26.62
N ARG A 168 29.23 35.48 -27.09
CA ARG A 168 30.40 35.71 -26.25
C ARG A 168 30.56 37.18 -25.90
N TYR A 169 30.84 37.44 -24.63
CA TYR A 169 31.16 38.78 -24.14
C TYR A 169 32.23 38.75 -23.04
N LEU A 170 32.87 39.90 -22.85
CA LEU A 170 33.77 40.19 -21.76
C LEU A 170 33.01 40.90 -20.65
N GLY A 171 32.97 40.31 -19.46
CA GLY A 171 32.28 40.82 -18.29
C GLY A 171 33.23 41.15 -17.14
N CYS A 172 32.72 41.84 -16.12
CA CYS A 172 33.45 42.08 -14.89
C CYS A 172 33.72 40.74 -14.15
N PRO A 173 34.96 40.46 -13.67
CA PRO A 173 35.30 39.17 -13.08
C PRO A 173 34.84 39.00 -11.63
N MET A 174 34.32 40.05 -10.99
CA MET A 174 33.89 40.05 -9.59
C MET A 174 32.67 39.16 -9.37
N GLU A 175 32.66 38.42 -8.26
CA GLU A 175 31.57 37.55 -7.85
C GLU A 175 30.61 38.29 -6.90
N GLY A 176 29.30 38.19 -7.15
CA GLY A 176 28.24 38.85 -6.38
C GLY A 176 27.58 40.03 -7.11
N ARG A 177 26.26 40.21 -6.93
CA ARG A 177 25.48 41.26 -7.64
C ARG A 177 25.87 42.69 -7.24
N SER A 178 26.32 42.89 -5.99
CA SER A 178 26.66 44.21 -5.44
C SER A 178 28.09 44.67 -5.74
N SER A 179 28.99 43.73 -6.05
CA SER A 179 30.42 43.97 -6.32
C SER A 179 30.75 43.94 -7.82
N MET A 180 29.80 43.52 -8.67
CA MET A 180 29.99 43.46 -10.12
C MET A 180 29.69 44.83 -10.75
N CYS A 181 30.67 45.40 -11.45
CA CYS A 181 30.41 46.60 -12.24
C CYS A 181 29.75 46.21 -13.57
N ARG A 182 28.98 47.12 -14.18
CA ARG A 182 28.27 46.89 -15.46
C ARG A 182 29.20 46.92 -16.70
N PHE A 183 30.44 46.46 -16.59
CA PHE A 183 31.33 46.35 -17.75
C PHE A 183 30.91 45.15 -18.60
N VAL A 184 30.56 45.41 -19.86
CA VAL A 184 30.21 44.41 -20.87
C VAL A 184 30.80 44.84 -22.21
N LYS A 185 31.52 43.94 -22.88
CA LYS A 185 32.00 44.13 -24.25
C LYS A 185 31.72 42.87 -25.06
N TRP A 186 30.83 42.97 -26.05
CA TRP A 186 30.52 41.87 -26.96
C TRP A 186 31.71 41.56 -27.87
N ILE A 187 31.94 40.26 -28.10
CA ILE A 187 32.98 39.73 -28.99
C ILE A 187 32.36 39.32 -30.32
N ASP A 188 31.22 38.62 -30.26
CA ASP A 188 30.48 38.22 -31.45
C ASP A 188 29.56 39.35 -31.90
N ASP A 189 29.33 39.43 -33.21
CA ASP A 189 28.34 40.32 -33.79
C ASP A 189 26.93 39.99 -33.26
N GLU A 190 26.02 40.94 -33.42
CA GLU A 190 24.64 40.72 -33.05
C GLU A 190 24.01 39.65 -33.94
N TRP A 191 23.24 38.76 -33.32
CA TRP A 191 22.52 37.75 -34.07
C TRP A 191 21.51 38.42 -35.01
N PRO A 192 21.36 37.93 -36.25
CA PRO A 192 20.31 38.39 -37.14
C PRO A 192 18.92 38.30 -36.46
N PRO A 193 17.99 39.22 -36.73
CA PRO A 193 16.69 39.27 -36.04
C PRO A 193 15.93 37.93 -36.06
N LYS A 194 15.98 37.20 -37.19
CA LYS A 194 15.37 35.88 -37.31
C LYS A 194 15.93 34.85 -36.32
N PHE A 195 17.23 34.90 -36.03
CA PHE A 195 17.84 34.00 -35.06
C PHE A 195 17.44 34.38 -33.63
N GLN A 196 17.35 35.68 -33.33
CA GLN A 196 16.86 36.14 -32.03
C GLN A 196 15.42 35.68 -31.78
N GLU A 197 14.55 35.74 -32.79
CA GLU A 197 13.17 35.24 -32.71
C GLU A 197 13.11 33.74 -32.42
N VAL A 198 13.89 32.93 -33.15
CA VAL A 198 13.99 31.48 -32.89
C VAL A 198 14.51 31.19 -31.47
N ALA A 199 15.55 31.92 -31.03
CA ALA A 199 16.06 31.78 -29.67
C ALA A 199 15.00 32.14 -28.61
N CYS A 200 14.21 33.20 -28.86
CA CYS A 200 13.09 33.57 -27.98
C CYS A 200 12.06 32.47 -27.86
N THR A 201 11.56 31.98 -29.00
CA THR A 201 10.55 30.91 -29.01
C THR A 201 11.04 29.63 -28.32
N LEU A 202 12.32 29.28 -28.47
CA LEU A 202 12.91 28.14 -27.79
C LEU A 202 12.92 28.32 -26.26
N TRP A 203 13.25 29.52 -25.77
CA TRP A 203 13.21 29.83 -24.34
C TRP A 203 11.78 29.84 -23.78
N ASP A 204 10.79 30.28 -24.56
CA ASP A 204 9.38 30.21 -24.15
C ASP A 204 8.94 28.75 -24.00
N VAL A 205 9.36 27.87 -24.92
CA VAL A 205 9.12 26.42 -24.81
C VAL A 205 9.81 25.84 -23.58
N VAL A 206 11.08 26.21 -23.31
CA VAL A 206 11.79 25.79 -22.10
C VAL A 206 11.07 26.27 -20.83
N ALA A 207 10.59 27.52 -20.80
CA ALA A 207 9.84 28.07 -19.69
C ALA A 207 8.51 27.33 -19.46
N MET A 208 7.79 27.01 -20.54
CA MET A 208 6.58 26.19 -20.48
C MET A 208 6.86 24.81 -19.87
N TYR A 209 7.93 24.14 -20.31
CA TYR A 209 8.28 22.82 -19.77
C TYR A 209 8.72 22.88 -18.30
N LYS A 210 9.47 23.91 -17.90
CA LYS A 210 9.80 24.13 -16.48
C LYS A 210 8.55 24.30 -15.64
N LYS A 211 7.62 25.17 -16.07
CA LYS A 211 6.36 25.37 -15.37
C LYS A 211 5.55 24.06 -15.24
N LYS A 212 5.41 23.30 -16.32
CA LYS A 212 4.71 22.00 -16.29
C LYS A 212 5.39 20.99 -15.36
N ALA A 213 6.72 21.02 -15.30
CA ALA A 213 7.49 20.17 -14.41
C ALA A 213 7.26 20.54 -12.94
N ASP A 214 7.25 21.83 -12.61
CA ASP A 214 6.99 22.34 -11.27
C ASP A 214 5.55 22.02 -10.82
N GLU A 215 4.57 22.20 -11.72
CA GLU A 215 3.16 21.83 -11.48
C GLU A 215 3.00 20.32 -11.24
N ALA A 216 3.63 19.48 -12.08
CA ALA A 216 3.58 18.03 -11.91
C ALA A 216 4.28 17.55 -10.62
N GLU A 217 5.35 18.23 -10.20
CA GLU A 217 6.00 17.97 -8.92
C GLU A 217 5.09 18.35 -7.75
N ALA A 218 4.43 19.51 -7.82
CA ALA A 218 3.47 19.94 -6.81
C ALA A 218 2.27 18.96 -6.69
N ASP A 219 1.70 18.53 -7.82
CA ASP A 219 0.62 17.54 -7.85
C ASP A 219 1.07 16.21 -7.25
N PHE A 220 2.29 15.77 -7.56
CA PHE A 220 2.83 14.53 -7.01
C PHE A 220 3.05 14.62 -5.49
N LEU A 221 3.60 15.73 -5.01
CA LEU A 221 3.75 15.97 -3.57
C LEU A 221 2.39 16.04 -2.87
N GLY A 222 1.39 16.65 -3.50
CA GLY A 222 0.01 16.65 -3.01
C GLY A 222 -0.56 15.22 -2.90
N ALA A 223 -0.34 14.38 -3.91
CA ALA A 223 -0.78 12.97 -3.87
C ALA A 223 -0.07 12.14 -2.78
N ILE A 224 1.19 12.45 -2.47
CA ILE A 224 1.89 11.83 -1.34
C ILE A 224 1.25 12.26 -0.02
N ALA A 225 0.99 13.55 0.17
CA ALA A 225 0.39 14.07 1.39
C ALA A 225 -0.97 13.41 1.68
N LEU A 226 -1.87 13.38 0.69
CA LEU A 226 -3.18 12.72 0.81
C LEU A 226 -3.06 11.24 1.16
N ARG A 227 -2.08 10.54 0.58
CA ARG A 227 -1.85 9.12 0.90
C ARG A 227 -1.41 8.93 2.35
N ASN A 228 -0.56 9.83 2.86
CA ASN A 228 -0.09 9.76 4.25
C ASN A 228 -1.26 10.01 5.21
N GLU A 229 -2.10 11.01 4.94
CA GLU A 229 -3.32 11.29 5.73
C GLU A 229 -4.25 10.06 5.77
N MET A 230 -4.54 9.45 4.62
CA MET A 230 -5.34 8.22 4.59
C MET A 230 -4.71 7.06 5.36
N PHE A 231 -3.39 7.00 5.43
CA PHE A 231 -2.68 5.96 6.17
C PHE A 231 -2.77 6.21 7.68
N GLU A 232 -2.62 7.46 8.12
CA GLU A 232 -2.80 7.87 9.52
C GLU A 232 -4.23 7.59 10.00
N GLU A 233 -5.25 7.95 9.21
CA GLU A 233 -6.65 7.63 9.52
C GLU A 233 -6.89 6.12 9.62
N LYS A 234 -6.29 5.36 8.70
CA LYS A 234 -6.39 3.90 8.71
C LYS A 234 -5.75 3.31 9.97
N GLU A 235 -4.60 3.80 10.39
CA GLU A 235 -3.96 3.38 11.64
C GLU A 235 -4.82 3.73 12.87
N ALA A 236 -5.44 4.91 12.90
CA ALA A 236 -6.35 5.30 13.96
C ALA A 236 -7.57 4.36 14.06
N LEU A 237 -8.20 4.03 12.92
CA LEU A 237 -9.32 3.09 12.88
C LEU A 237 -8.92 1.67 13.31
N LEU A 238 -7.70 1.23 12.98
CA LEU A 238 -7.20 -0.07 13.44
C LEU A 238 -6.99 -0.07 14.96
N SER A 239 -6.45 1.01 15.52
CA SER A 239 -6.33 1.15 16.99
C SER A 239 -7.69 1.11 17.68
N GLU A 240 -8.68 1.84 17.17
CA GLU A 240 -10.03 1.85 17.74
C GLU A 240 -10.67 0.46 17.67
N LYS A 241 -10.50 -0.25 16.54
CA LYS A 241 -10.97 -1.63 16.40
C LYS A 241 -10.33 -2.57 17.41
N GLU A 242 -9.03 -2.43 17.69
CA GLU A 242 -8.35 -3.23 18.71
C GLU A 242 -8.92 -2.97 20.11
N ASP A 243 -9.24 -1.73 20.42
CA ASP A 243 -9.85 -1.37 21.71
C ASP A 243 -11.28 -1.90 21.84
N TRP A 244 -12.07 -1.83 20.76
CA TRP A 244 -13.38 -2.48 20.69
C TRP A 244 -13.30 -3.99 20.93
N ILE A 245 -12.30 -4.68 20.38
CA ILE A 245 -12.09 -6.11 20.61
C ILE A 245 -11.78 -6.40 22.08
N LYS A 246 -10.95 -5.56 22.73
CA LYS A 246 -10.64 -5.70 24.16
C LYS A 246 -11.88 -5.48 25.02
N GLU A 247 -12.66 -4.44 24.72
CA GLU A 247 -13.91 -4.14 25.45
C GLU A 247 -14.94 -5.26 25.27
N GLN A 248 -15.10 -5.76 24.04
CA GLN A 248 -15.96 -6.91 23.75
C GLN A 248 -15.52 -8.14 24.55
N ALA A 249 -14.22 -8.40 24.69
CA ALA A 249 -13.71 -9.52 25.48
C ALA A 249 -13.98 -9.35 26.99
N VAL A 250 -13.95 -8.12 27.51
CA VAL A 250 -14.36 -7.83 28.90
C VAL A 250 -15.84 -8.13 29.08
N LEU A 251 -16.70 -7.62 28.21
CA LEU A 251 -18.15 -7.84 28.28
C LEU A 251 -18.53 -9.32 28.20
N ILE A 252 -17.83 -10.10 27.36
CA ILE A 252 -18.04 -11.56 27.28
C ILE A 252 -17.70 -12.22 28.62
N ARG A 253 -16.56 -11.87 29.24
CA ARG A 253 -16.16 -12.42 30.54
C ARG A 253 -17.16 -12.07 31.65
N ASP A 254 -17.61 -10.82 31.71
CA ASP A 254 -18.57 -10.36 32.72
C ASP A 254 -19.93 -11.06 32.54
N LYS A 255 -20.36 -11.24 31.29
CA LYS A 255 -21.58 -12.00 30.97
C LYS A 255 -21.45 -13.45 31.43
N GLU A 256 -20.32 -14.10 31.19
CA GLU A 256 -20.06 -15.47 31.64
C GLU A 256 -20.03 -15.59 33.17
N GLU A 257 -19.46 -14.60 33.87
CA GLU A 257 -19.46 -14.55 35.33
C GLU A 257 -20.87 -14.39 35.89
N TYR A 258 -21.64 -13.44 35.36
CA TYR A 258 -23.04 -13.27 35.73
C TYR A 258 -23.86 -14.54 35.49
N GLN A 259 -23.65 -15.19 34.34
CA GLN A 259 -24.29 -16.48 34.03
C GLN A 259 -23.90 -17.55 35.06
N ARG A 260 -22.60 -17.67 35.40
CA ARG A 260 -22.12 -18.62 36.42
C ARG A 260 -22.76 -18.36 37.79
N GLU A 261 -22.81 -17.11 38.24
CA GLU A 261 -23.46 -16.75 39.50
C GLU A 261 -24.96 -17.05 39.48
N SER A 262 -25.65 -16.73 38.38
CA SER A 262 -27.09 -16.99 38.23
C SER A 262 -27.39 -18.50 38.32
N ILE A 263 -26.58 -19.33 37.67
CA ILE A 263 -26.67 -20.80 37.71
C ILE A 263 -26.42 -21.30 39.14
N GLN A 264 -25.43 -20.75 39.85
CA GLN A 264 -25.17 -21.11 41.25
C GLN A 264 -26.34 -20.75 42.17
N ARG A 265 -26.90 -19.54 42.05
CA ARG A 265 -28.08 -19.09 42.81
C ARG A 265 -29.29 -19.98 42.53
N ALA A 266 -29.55 -20.31 41.26
CA ALA A 266 -30.64 -21.20 40.87
C ALA A 266 -30.48 -22.62 41.42
N ARG A 267 -29.26 -23.17 41.39
CA ARG A 267 -28.94 -24.49 41.98
C ARG A 267 -29.16 -24.51 43.49
N PHE A 268 -28.70 -23.47 44.20
CA PHE A 268 -28.89 -23.36 45.65
C PHE A 268 -30.38 -23.27 46.03
N ALA A 269 -31.15 -22.45 45.31
CA ALA A 269 -32.60 -22.34 45.50
C ALA A 269 -33.30 -23.69 45.25
N ARG A 270 -32.95 -24.39 44.16
CA ARG A 270 -33.52 -25.70 43.84
C ARG A 270 -33.20 -26.74 44.91
N ALA A 271 -31.96 -26.83 45.37
CA ALA A 271 -31.55 -27.76 46.43
C ALA A 271 -32.26 -27.48 47.77
N SER A 272 -32.47 -26.20 48.09
CA SER A 272 -33.22 -25.79 49.28
C SER A 272 -34.69 -26.22 49.18
N CYS A 273 -35.33 -25.97 48.03
CA CYS A 273 -36.72 -26.37 47.78
C CYS A 273 -36.90 -27.89 47.82
N THR A 274 -35.99 -28.67 47.21
CA THR A 274 -36.09 -30.15 47.24
C THR A 274 -35.91 -30.71 48.66
N THR A 275 -35.00 -30.12 49.45
CA THR A 275 -34.81 -30.51 50.87
C THR A 275 -36.06 -30.23 51.70
N LEU A 276 -36.68 -29.05 51.51
CA LEU A 276 -37.94 -28.70 52.17
C LEU A 276 -39.06 -29.67 51.75
N GLN A 277 -39.18 -29.96 50.46
CA GLN A 277 -40.17 -30.88 49.93
C GLN A 277 -39.99 -32.30 50.49
N GLN A 278 -38.75 -32.79 50.65
CA GLN A 278 -38.45 -34.07 51.29
C GLN A 278 -38.85 -34.08 52.77
N ARG A 279 -38.58 -33.00 53.53
CA ARG A 279 -39.01 -32.90 54.94
C ARG A 279 -40.53 -32.92 55.06
N ILE A 280 -41.24 -32.15 54.25
CA ILE A 280 -42.71 -32.12 54.23
C ILE A 280 -43.26 -33.50 53.86
N ALA A 281 -42.72 -34.15 52.83
CA ALA A 281 -43.14 -35.49 52.43
C ALA A 281 -42.90 -36.52 53.55
N GLY A 282 -41.75 -36.45 54.22
CA GLY A 282 -41.43 -37.30 55.38
C GLY A 282 -42.40 -37.10 56.55
N GLU A 283 -42.71 -35.85 56.91
CA GLU A 283 -43.72 -35.55 57.94
C GLU A 283 -45.10 -36.08 57.58
N VAL A 284 -45.53 -35.93 56.32
CA VAL A 284 -46.82 -36.44 55.85
C VAL A 284 -46.86 -37.97 55.95
N GLN A 285 -45.79 -38.67 55.57
CA GLN A 285 -45.72 -40.13 55.69
C GLN A 285 -45.70 -40.58 57.15
N ASN A 286 -44.96 -39.90 58.03
CA ASN A 286 -44.96 -40.19 59.47
C ASN A 286 -46.34 -39.99 60.08
N LYS A 287 -47.03 -38.90 59.73
CA LYS A 287 -48.42 -38.66 60.15
C LYS A 287 -49.35 -39.78 59.65
N LYS A 288 -49.22 -40.21 58.39
CA LYS A 288 -49.99 -41.35 57.84
C LYS A 288 -49.73 -42.65 58.60
N MET A 289 -48.47 -42.98 58.89
CA MET A 289 -48.13 -44.14 59.72
C MET A 289 -48.74 -44.06 61.12
N LEU A 290 -48.64 -42.89 61.77
CA LEU A 290 -49.20 -42.67 63.10
C LEU A 290 -50.72 -42.87 63.11
N PHE A 291 -51.44 -42.29 62.14
CA PHE A 291 -52.88 -42.52 61.98
C PHE A 291 -53.20 -44.00 61.75
N GLY A 292 -52.40 -44.70 60.94
CA GLY A 292 -52.54 -46.15 60.74
C GLY A 292 -52.39 -46.97 62.03
N VAL A 293 -51.39 -46.66 62.86
CA VAL A 293 -51.16 -47.31 64.17
C VAL A 293 -52.32 -47.04 65.12
N ILE A 294 -52.78 -45.78 65.22
CA ILE A 294 -53.91 -45.41 66.08
C ILE A 294 -55.18 -46.18 65.68
N LEU A 295 -55.49 -46.23 64.37
CA LEU A 295 -56.64 -46.97 63.86
C LEU A 295 -56.53 -48.48 64.16
N CYS A 296 -55.33 -49.06 64.05
CA CYS A 296 -55.09 -50.45 64.43
C CYS A 296 -55.34 -50.70 65.93
N MET A 297 -54.81 -49.84 66.81
CA MET A 297 -55.03 -49.94 68.26
C MET A 297 -56.50 -49.82 68.64
N ILE A 298 -57.25 -48.90 68.02
CA ILE A 298 -58.70 -48.78 68.21
C ILE A 298 -59.40 -50.08 67.75
N GLY A 299 -59.04 -50.63 66.59
CA GLY A 299 -59.59 -51.89 66.09
C GLY A 299 -59.34 -53.08 67.04
N LEU A 300 -58.16 -53.15 67.65
CA LEU A 300 -57.83 -54.16 68.67
C LEU A 300 -58.68 -53.99 69.93
N MET A 301 -58.83 -52.76 70.43
CA MET A 301 -59.66 -52.45 71.60
C MET A 301 -61.13 -52.83 71.38
N VAL A 302 -61.68 -52.48 70.22
CA VAL A 302 -63.06 -52.85 69.83
C VAL A 302 -63.21 -54.37 69.76
N SER A 303 -62.26 -55.07 69.13
CA SER A 303 -62.28 -56.54 69.03
C SER A 303 -62.23 -57.21 70.41
N LEU A 304 -61.41 -56.71 71.33
CA LEU A 304 -61.37 -57.18 72.71
C LEU A 304 -62.68 -56.93 73.46
N MET A 305 -63.30 -55.75 73.29
CA MET A 305 -64.59 -55.44 73.91
C MET A 305 -65.71 -56.38 73.41
N PHE A 306 -65.78 -56.62 72.09
CA PHE A 306 -66.73 -57.59 71.53
C PHE A 306 -66.42 -59.02 72.00
N GLY A 307 -65.15 -59.41 72.06
CA GLY A 307 -64.74 -60.72 72.58
C GLY A 307 -65.13 -60.93 74.05
N VAL A 308 -65.06 -59.90 74.90
CA VAL A 308 -65.52 -59.96 76.30
C VAL A 308 -67.05 -60.01 76.37
N MET A 309 -67.76 -59.24 75.55
CA MET A 309 -69.23 -59.27 75.47
C MET A 309 -69.78 -60.62 75.01
N PHE A 310 -69.12 -61.30 74.06
CA PHE A 310 -69.52 -62.63 73.59
C PHE A 310 -69.13 -63.77 74.54
N LYS A 311 -68.27 -63.54 75.54
CA LYS A 311 -67.86 -64.54 76.53
C LYS A 311 -68.75 -64.55 77.79
N GLN A 312 -69.61 -63.55 77.98
CA GLN A 312 -70.57 -63.47 79.09
C GLN A 312 -71.99 -63.95 78.73
N LYS A 313 -72.13 -64.74 77.67
CA LYS A 313 -73.39 -65.35 77.24
C LYS A 313 -73.18 -66.84 77.02
#